data_AF-A0A2I0SIL1-F1
#
_entry.id   AF-A0A2I0SIL1-F1
#
_cell.length_a   1.000
_cell.length_b   1.000
_cell.length_c   1.000
_cell.angle_alpha   90.00
_cell.angle_beta   90.00
_cell.angle_gamma   90.00
#
_symmetry.space_group_name_H-M   'P 1'
#
loop_
_entity.id
_entity.type
_entity.pdbx_description
1 polymer ?
#
loop_
_entity_poly.entity_id
_entity_poly.type
_entity_poly.pdbx_seq_one_letter_code
_entity_poly.pdbx_strand_id
1 'polypeptide(L)' 'FVRVLLRCSFLIDGDPVGTRGHETVRLAEGGTVEVLPPFAGG' A
#
# COMPACT_ATOMS: atom_id res chain seq x y z
N PHE A 1 0.50 8.18 15.85
CA PHE A 1 -0.24 7.35 14.87
C PHE A 1 0.25 7.52 13.43
N VAL A 2 0.31 8.73 12.85
CA VAL A 2 0.73 8.97 11.43
C VAL A 2 2.10 8.37 11.05
N ARG A 3 3.05 8.33 11.99
CA ARG A 3 4.42 7.84 11.73
C ARG A 3 4.50 6.36 11.33
N VAL A 4 3.50 5.54 11.69
CA VAL A 4 3.46 4.12 11.34
C VAL A 4 2.99 3.93 9.90
N LEU A 5 2.01 4.73 9.44
CA LEU A 5 1.49 4.66 8.07
C LEU A 5 2.57 4.96 7.02
N LEU A 6 3.56 5.79 7.35
CA LEU A 6 4.70 6.09 6.48
C LEU A 6 5.65 4.90 6.27
N ARG A 7 5.56 3.87 7.11
CA ARG A 7 6.40 2.66 7.02
C ARG A 7 5.61 1.44 6.55
N CYS A 8 4.32 1.59 6.28
CA CYS A 8 3.52 0.50 5.73
C CYS A 8 3.83 0.30 4.25
N SER A 9 3.75 -0.96 3.81
CA SER A 9 3.68 -1.31 2.40
C SER A 9 2.22 -1.26 1.95
N PHE A 10 1.98 -0.82 0.72
CA PHE A 10 0.65 -0.74 0.13
C PHE A 10 0.57 -1.69 -1.06
N LEU A 11 -0.52 -2.44 -1.14
CA LEU A 11 -0.84 -3.32 -2.25
C LEU A 11 -2.19 -2.88 -2.84
N ILE A 12 -2.32 -2.95 -4.16
CA ILE A 12 -3.59 -2.81 -4.87
C ILE A 12 -3.95 -4.17 -5.43
N ASP A 13 -5.10 -4.71 -5.02
CA ASP A 13 -5.59 -6.01 -5.48
C ASP A 13 -4.53 -7.14 -5.36
N GLY A 14 -3.70 -7.08 -4.30
CA GLY A 14 -2.60 -8.02 -4.06
C GLY A 14 -1.26 -7.67 -4.71
N ASP A 15 -1.19 -6.67 -5.59
CA ASP A 15 0.05 -6.25 -6.26
C ASP A 15 0.76 -5.12 -5.49
N PRO A 16 2.06 -5.26 -5.14
CA PRO A 16 2.80 -4.21 -4.45
C PRO A 16 2.92 -2.93 -5.29
N VAL A 17 2.61 -1.80 -4.67
CA VAL A 17 2.67 -0.47 -5.32
C VAL A 17 4.11 -0.03 -5.65
N GLY A 18 5.09 -0.59 -4.94
CA GLY A 18 6.50 -0.21 -5.08
C GLY A 18 6.80 1.19 -4.55
N THR A 19 7.86 1.83 -5.05
CA THR A 19 8.35 3.14 -4.55
C THR A 19 8.00 4.34 -5.43
N ARG A 20 7.26 4.12 -6.53
CA ARG A 20 6.78 5.20 -7.41
C ARG A 20 5.72 6.03 -6.69
N GLY A 21 5.54 7.28 -7.12
CA GLY A 21 4.56 8.19 -6.54
C GLY A 21 3.15 7.60 -6.56
N HIS A 22 2.47 7.61 -5.40
CA HIS A 22 1.15 7.01 -5.23
C HIS A 22 0.09 7.67 -6.12
N GLU A 23 0.32 8.90 -6.58
CA GLU A 23 -0.53 9.61 -7.54
C GLU A 23 -0.59 8.95 -8.92
N THR A 24 0.38 8.08 -9.24
CA THR A 24 0.44 7.35 -10.50
C THR A 24 -0.28 6.00 -10.46
N VAL A 25 -0.73 5.57 -9.28
CA VAL A 25 -1.37 4.27 -9.05
C VAL A 25 -2.83 4.35 -9.46
N ARG A 26 -3.21 3.52 -10.42
CA ARG A 26 -4.61 3.41 -10.85
C ARG A 26 -5.36 2.48 -9.91
N LEU A 27 -6.48 2.96 -9.40
CA LEU A 27 -7.44 2.14 -8.67
C LEU A 27 -8.60 1.82 -9.61
N ALA A 28 -8.90 0.54 -9.77
CA ALA A 28 -10.13 0.12 -10.43
C ALA A 28 -11.33 0.41 -9.52
N GLU A 29 -12.49 0.62 -10.13
CA GLU A 29 -13.73 0.69 -9.36
C GLU A 29 -13.98 -0.66 -8.67
N GLY A 30 -14.21 -0.64 -7.36
CA GLY A 30 -14.35 -1.84 -6.55
C GLY A 30 -13.03 -2.53 -6.17
N GLY A 31 -11.87 -1.97 -6.54
CA GLY A 31 -10.56 -2.48 -6.14
C GLY A 31 -10.26 -2.27 -4.66
N THR A 32 -9.29 -3.03 -4.15
CA THR A 32 -8.91 -3.03 -2.73
C THR A 32 -7.53 -2.41 -2.53
N VAL A 33 -7.41 -1.59 -1.47
CA VAL A 33 -6.13 -1.08 -0.97
C VAL A 33 -5.79 -1.82 0.32
N GLU A 34 -4.73 -2.59 0.30
CA GLU A 34 -4.24 -3.31 1.48
C GLU A 34 -3.06 -2.56 2.09
N VAL A 35 -3.09 -2.42 3.42
CA VAL A 35 -2.07 -1.69 4.18
C VAL A 35 -1.35 -2.68 5.08
N LEU A 36 -0.14 -3.06 4.71
CA LEU A 36 0.68 -4.00 5.45
C LEU A 36 1.67 -3.25 6.33
N PRO A 37 1.57 -3.35 7.66
CA PRO A 37 2.56 -2.74 8.53
C PRO A 37 3.92 -3.44 8.40
N PRO A 38 5.05 -2.76 8.71
CA PRO A 38 6.40 -3.29 8.50
C PRO A 38 6.76 -4.53 9.35
N PHE A 39 5.87 -4.93 10.26
CA PHE A 39 6.02 -6.11 11.13
C PHE A 39 5.17 -7.31 10.67
N ALA A 40 4.47 -7.20 9.53
CA ALA A 40 3.69 -8.30 8.95
C ALA A 40 4.51 -9.27 8.08
N GLY A 41 5.76 -8.94 7.75
CA GLY A 41 6.74 -9.87 7.20
C GLY A 41 7.66 -10.34 8.32
N GLY A 42 7.58 -11.62 8.68
CA GLY A 42 8.50 -12.24 9.66
C GLY A 42 9.96 -12.22 9.20
#